data_AF-A0A9E0KQH3-F1
#
_entry.id   AF-A0A9E0KQH3-F1
#
_cell.length_a   1.000
_cell.length_b   1.000
_cell.length_c   1.000
_cell.angle_alpha   90.00
_cell.angle_beta   90.00
_cell.angle_gamma   90.00
#
_symmetry.space_group_name_H-M   'P 1'
#
loop_
_entity.id
_entity.type
_entity.pdbx_description
1 polymer ?
#
loop_
_entity_poly.entity_id
_entity_poly.type
_entity_poly.pdbx_seq_one_letter_code
_entity_poly.pdbx_strand_id
1 'polypeptide(L)' 'PSAVYLFKEDGAYEGKRLYLTKIREEKDSPLIGEIRRRKHRDVEGKNPAEEKFLIYFTIDKVLPLTGDGQS' A
#
# COMPACT_ATOMS: atom_id res chain seq x y z
N PRO A 1 -8.73 -5.57 -11.19
CA PRO A 1 -9.04 -5.74 -9.75
C PRO A 1 -8.95 -4.40 -9.03
N SER A 2 -9.86 -4.11 -8.10
CA SER A 2 -9.95 -2.79 -7.44
C SER A 2 -9.69 -2.91 -5.94
N ALA A 3 -9.12 -1.86 -5.36
CA ALA A 3 -8.81 -1.76 -3.94
C ALA A 3 -9.06 -0.33 -3.42
N VAL A 4 -9.25 -0.20 -2.10
CA VAL A 4 -9.34 1.10 -1.43
C VAL A 4 -8.31 1.13 -0.32
N TYR A 5 -7.48 2.17 -0.30
CA TYR A 5 -6.51 2.41 0.77
C TYR A 5 -6.94 3.61 1.61
N LEU A 6 -6.94 3.44 2.93
CA LEU A 6 -7.26 4.48 3.90
C LEU A 6 -5.97 4.94 4.58
N PHE A 7 -5.65 6.20 4.42
CA PHE A 7 -4.65 6.89 5.23
C PHE A 7 -5.37 7.79 6.23
N LYS A 8 -5.08 7.63 7.51
CA LYS A 8 -5.60 8.46 8.60
C LYS A 8 -4.44 9.01 9.40
N GLU A 9 -4.44 10.31 9.64
CA GLU A 9 -3.46 10.95 10.51
C GLU A 9 -3.75 10.61 11.98
N ASP A 10 -2.69 10.40 12.75
CA ASP A 10 -2.85 10.03 14.16
C ASP A 10 -3.48 11.19 14.95
N GLY A 11 -4.46 10.87 15.80
CA GLY A 11 -5.21 11.86 16.58
C GLY A 11 -6.15 12.79 15.79
N ALA A 12 -6.26 12.65 14.47
CA ALA A 12 -7.02 13.55 13.60
C ALA A 12 -8.15 12.83 12.82
N TYR A 13 -9.14 13.59 12.32
CA TYR A 13 -10.14 13.07 11.36
C TYR A 13 -9.70 13.29 9.91
N GLU A 14 -8.58 13.96 9.74
CA GLU A 14 -7.88 14.21 8.50
C GLU A 14 -7.22 12.94 7.97
N GLY A 15 -7.16 12.87 6.64
CA GLY A 15 -6.58 11.74 5.94
C GLY A 15 -7.08 11.67 4.51
N LYS A 16 -6.79 10.56 3.84
CA LYS A 16 -7.13 10.34 2.45
C LYS A 16 -7.70 8.95 2.22
N ARG A 17 -8.63 8.85 1.27
CA ARG A 17 -9.10 7.60 0.69
C ARG A 17 -8.61 7.53 -0.75
N LEU A 18 -7.86 6.49 -1.07
CA LEU A 18 -7.36 6.23 -2.41
C LEU A 18 -8.15 5.09 -3.02
N TYR A 19 -8.77 5.34 -4.17
CA TYR A 19 -9.38 4.31 -5.00
C TYR A 19 -8.35 3.85 -6.01
N LEU A 20 -8.11 2.54 -6.07
CA LEU A 20 -6.96 1.96 -6.73
C LEU A 20 -7.40 0.84 -7.68
N THR A 21 -6.77 0.78 -8.85
CA THR A 21 -6.86 -0.36 -9.77
C THR A 21 -5.52 -1.06 -9.86
N LYS A 22 -5.48 -2.36 -9.54
CA LYS A 22 -4.26 -3.18 -9.67
C LYS A 22 -3.90 -3.33 -11.15
N ILE A 23 -2.68 -2.96 -11.51
CA ILE A 23 -2.18 -3.03 -12.89
C ILE A 23 -1.15 -4.13 -13.11
N ARG A 24 -0.37 -4.48 -12.07
CA ARG A 24 0.65 -5.53 -12.14
C ARG A 24 0.90 -6.14 -10.77
N GLU A 25 1.31 -7.40 -10.78
CA GLU A 25 1.79 -8.12 -9.61
C GLU A 25 3.04 -8.90 -10.02
N GLU A 26 4.09 -8.78 -9.22
CA GLU A 26 5.33 -9.56 -9.38
C GLU A 26 5.56 -10.39 -8.12
N LYS A 27 6.00 -11.63 -8.31
CA LYS A 27 6.38 -12.54 -7.23
C LYS A 27 7.90 -12.67 -7.20
N ASP A 28 8.49 -12.56 -6.02
CA ASP A 28 9.92 -12.76 -5.75
C ASP A 28 10.86 -11.93 -6.65
N SER A 29 10.40 -10.74 -7.06
CA SER A 29 11.16 -9.81 -7.91
C SER A 29 12.39 -9.26 -7.19
N PRO A 30 13.58 -9.20 -7.83
CA PRO A 30 14.77 -8.59 -7.26
C PRO A 30 14.55 -7.14 -6.78
N LEU A 31 13.67 -6.41 -7.47
CA LEU A 31 13.30 -5.03 -7.15
C LEU A 31 12.70 -4.89 -5.73
N ILE A 32 12.04 -5.95 -5.22
CA ILE A 32 11.51 -5.98 -3.85
C ILE A 32 12.64 -5.73 -2.84
N GLY A 33 13.84 -6.29 -3.08
CA GLY A 33 14.99 -6.10 -2.22
C GLY A 33 15.51 -4.65 -2.23
N GLU A 34 15.44 -3.99 -3.38
CA GLU A 34 15.95 -2.63 -3.59
C GLU A 34 15.05 -1.56 -2.97
N ILE A 35 13.72 -1.68 -3.11
CA ILE A 35 12.77 -0.63 -2.70
C ILE A 35 12.26 -0.78 -1.25
N ARG A 36 12.63 -1.86 -0.56
CA ARG A 36 12.12 -2.17 0.77
C ARG A 36 12.68 -1.19 1.81
N ARG A 37 11.81 -0.30 2.32
CA ARG A 37 12.16 0.76 3.29
C ARG A 37 12.62 0.26 4.67
N ARG A 38 12.25 -0.95 5.10
CA ARG A 38 12.66 -1.52 6.40
C ARG A 38 13.17 -2.95 6.22
N LYS A 39 14.42 -3.21 6.61
CA LYS A 39 14.92 -4.53 7.02
C LYS A 39 14.42 -4.80 8.44
N HIS A 40 13.10 -4.90 8.60
CA HIS A 40 12.53 -5.21 9.91
C HIS A 40 12.93 -6.64 10.26
N ARG A 41 13.84 -6.82 11.22
CA ARG A 41 14.32 -8.13 11.71
C ARG A 41 13.17 -9.04 12.11
N ASP A 42 12.06 -8.48 12.58
CA ASP A 42 10.87 -9.22 13.00
C ASP A 42 10.12 -9.90 11.84
N VAL A 43 10.28 -9.38 10.62
CA VAL A 43 9.80 -10.00 9.37
C VAL A 43 10.91 -10.78 8.66
N GLU A 44 12.18 -10.49 9.00
CA GLU A 44 13.37 -11.09 8.39
C GLU A 44 13.77 -12.45 8.99
N GLY A 45 12.99 -13.02 9.89
CA GLY A 45 13.47 -14.09 10.77
C GLY A 45 12.62 -15.35 10.93
N LYS A 46 11.47 -15.51 10.25
CA LYS A 46 10.63 -16.72 10.44
C LYS A 46 10.69 -17.73 9.31
N ASN A 47 10.89 -17.30 8.06
CA ASN A 47 11.27 -18.23 6.98
C ASN A 47 11.84 -17.49 5.77
N PRO A 48 13.05 -17.84 5.29
CA PRO A 48 13.55 -17.36 3.99
C PRO A 48 12.69 -17.84 2.80
N ALA A 49 11.76 -18.77 3.03
CA ALA A 49 10.81 -19.29 2.06
C ALA A 49 9.49 -18.51 1.97
N GLU A 50 9.33 -17.38 2.67
CA GLU A 50 8.12 -16.56 2.52
C GLU A 50 8.09 -15.87 1.15
N GLU A 51 7.04 -16.19 0.39
CA GLU A 51 6.77 -15.58 -0.92
C GLU A 51 6.52 -14.08 -0.76
N LYS A 52 7.20 -13.28 -1.59
CA LYS A 52 7.06 -11.82 -1.56
C LYS A 52 6.40 -11.33 -2.83
N PHE A 53 5.53 -10.34 -2.67
CA PHE A 53 4.77 -9.77 -3.78
C PHE A 53 5.00 -8.26 -3.88
N LEU A 54 5.19 -7.79 -5.10
CA LEU A 54 5.20 -6.38 -5.46
C LEU A 54 3.97 -6.08 -6.31
N ILE A 55 3.04 -5.31 -5.74
CA ILE A 55 1.77 -5.00 -6.37
C ILE A 55 1.76 -3.53 -6.80
N TYR A 56 1.42 -3.30 -8.06
CA TYR A 56 1.33 -1.99 -8.67
C TYR A 56 -0.12 -1.58 -8.82
N PHE A 57 -0.40 -0.33 -8.49
CA PHE A 57 -1.73 0.26 -8.59
C PHE A 57 -1.68 1.57 -9.35
N THR A 58 -2.70 1.81 -10.17
CA THR A 58 -3.08 3.16 -10.61
C THR A 58 -3.98 3.78 -9.54
N ILE A 59 -3.80 5.07 -9.25
CA ILE A 59 -4.70 5.83 -8.39
C ILE A 59 -5.80 6.41 -9.27
N ASP A 60 -7.02 5.88 -9.10
CA ASP A 60 -8.18 6.30 -9.88
C ASP A 60 -8.82 7.57 -9.30
N LYS A 61 -8.85 7.68 -7.97
CA LYS A 61 -9.44 8.83 -7.26
C LYS A 61 -8.82 9.01 -5.87
N VAL A 62 -8.73 10.27 -5.45
CA VAL A 62 -8.32 10.65 -4.08
C VAL A 62 -9.43 11.49 -3.45
N LEU A 63 -9.89 11.09 -2.27
CA LEU A 63 -10.87 11.83 -1.47
C LEU A 63 -10.33 12.13 -0.07
N PRO A 64 -10.84 13.16 0.63
CA PRO A 64 -10.66 13.29 2.07
C PRO A 64 -11.12 12.01 2.80
N LEU A 65 -10.58 11.74 3.99
CA LEU A 65 -10.98 10.59 4.81
C LEU A 65 -12.45 10.65 5.21
N THR A 66 -12.93 11.83 5.57
CA THR A 66 -14.31 12.13 5.98
C THR A 66 -14.93 13.21 5.08
N GLY A 67 -16.24 13.13 4.85
CA GLY A 67 -16.95 14.02 3.91
C GLY A 67 -16.74 13.64 2.44
N ASP A 68 -17.54 14.18 1.53
CA ASP A 68 -17.48 13.95 0.08
C ASP A 68 -16.59 14.96 -0.67
N GLY A 69 -15.96 15.88 0.07
CA GLY A 69 -15.11 16.93 -0.50
C GLY A 69 -15.90 18.03 -1.20
N GLN A 70 -17.23 18.04 -1.07
CA GLN A 70 -18.11 19.14 -1.47
C GLN A 70 -18.57 19.83 -0.19
N SER A 71 -18.07 21.03 0.04
CA SER A 71 -18.58 21.96 1.06
C SER A 71 -18.64 23.34 0.43
#